data_AF-A0A932PY11-F1
#
_entry.id   AF-A0A932PY11-F1
#
_cell.length_a   1.000
_cell.length_b   1.000
_cell.length_c   1.000
_cell.angle_alpha   90.00
_cell.angle_beta   90.00
_cell.angle_gamma   90.00
#
_symmetry.space_group_name_H-M   'P 1'
#
loop_
_entity.id
_entity.type
_entity.pdbx_description
1 polymer ?
#
loop_
_entity_poly.entity_id
_entity_poly.type
_entity_poly.pdbx_seq_one_letter_code
_entity_poly.pdbx_strand_id
1 'polypeptide(L)'
;MNLTLTPLKIKISLRREIRLALLAAMEACWVYAVFALVASLIVVTPPTVFSIFLAYWIALIIGRIAPRVRMPWVQVQIVVLAFALATAFYLGWIELYARQFLFDPNWIAQFTRALTELGNGLSRAHLIAAAVVYTFVRGLGFAERPLTLWFIGFQFRLGIVFFFFVLIASAFLKPLDLSAWILVYFILSLFAIALARIDEMGSDLPVGPRWAIFLLAAVGLVIFLGLAGVRVFTLEALQGSLSMLTPLWNVIQFLFLLFIIPASFVVEF
;
A
#
# COMPACT_ATOMS: atom_id res chain seq x y z
N MET A 1 -41.54 -5.44 16.01
CA MET A 1 -40.23 -4.90 16.43
C MET A 1 -39.93 -3.70 15.53
N ASN A 2 -40.34 -2.51 15.96
CA ASN A 2 -40.24 -1.29 15.14
C ASN A 2 -38.84 -0.70 15.28
N LEU A 3 -38.03 -0.85 14.23
CA LEU A 3 -36.73 -0.18 14.10
C LEU A 3 -36.97 1.30 13.80
N THR A 4 -37.05 2.13 14.83
CA THR A 4 -36.96 3.58 14.68
C THR A 4 -35.54 3.93 14.22
N LEU A 5 -35.36 4.07 12.91
CA LEU A 5 -34.12 4.56 12.30
C LEU A 5 -33.95 6.04 12.65
N THR A 6 -33.29 6.33 13.76
CA THR A 6 -32.78 7.70 14.01
C THR A 6 -31.84 8.07 12.87
N PRO A 7 -32.08 9.18 12.14
CA PRO A 7 -31.26 9.54 10.99
C PRO A 7 -29.83 9.79 11.44
N LEU A 8 -28.93 8.93 10.97
CA LEU A 8 -27.50 8.99 11.24
C LEU A 8 -26.94 10.26 10.56
N LYS A 9 -26.80 11.37 11.31
CA LYS A 9 -26.15 12.59 10.80
C LYS A 9 -24.64 12.34 10.67
N ILE A 10 -24.23 11.78 9.55
CA ILE A 10 -22.81 11.66 9.18
C ILE A 10 -22.33 13.03 8.71
N LYS A 11 -21.61 13.76 9.57
CA LYS A 11 -20.84 14.92 9.12
C LYS A 11 -19.63 14.42 8.32
N ILE A 12 -19.77 14.38 7.00
CA ILE A 12 -18.67 14.07 6.07
C ILE A 12 -17.82 15.34 5.94
N SER A 13 -16.61 15.32 6.50
CA SER A 13 -15.64 16.37 6.23
C SER A 13 -14.82 15.99 5.01
N LEU A 14 -14.99 16.73 3.91
CA LEU A 14 -14.27 16.52 2.65
C LEU A 14 -12.75 16.35 2.88
N ARG A 15 -12.18 17.17 3.77
CA ARG A 15 -10.75 17.13 4.12
C ARG A 15 -10.32 15.77 4.70
N ARG A 16 -11.16 15.14 5.51
CA ARG A 16 -10.88 13.81 6.08
C ARG A 16 -10.99 12.73 5.02
N GLU A 17 -12.00 12.81 4.14
CA GLU A 17 -12.17 11.84 3.05
C GLU A 17 -11.00 11.89 2.07
N ILE A 18 -10.52 13.09 1.70
CA ILE A 18 -9.35 13.23 0.84
C ILE A 18 -8.11 12.61 1.48
N ARG A 19 -7.88 12.82 2.79
CA ARG A 19 -6.75 12.17 3.50
C ARG A 19 -6.83 10.66 3.47
N LEU A 20 -8.03 10.11 3.66
CA LEU A 20 -8.25 8.67 3.61
C LEU A 20 -8.01 8.13 2.20
N ALA A 21 -8.45 8.87 1.17
CA ALA A 21 -8.26 8.48 -0.22
C ALA A 21 -6.77 8.49 -0.58
N LEU A 22 -6.04 9.53 -0.14
CA LEU A 22 -4.59 9.61 -0.32
C LEU A 22 -3.85 8.50 0.42
N LEU A 23 -4.25 8.19 1.66
CA LEU A 23 -3.72 7.06 2.44
C LEU A 23 -3.95 5.72 1.72
N ALA A 24 -5.17 5.47 1.24
CA ALA A 24 -5.50 4.27 0.48
C ALA A 24 -4.71 4.19 -0.82
N ALA A 25 -4.57 5.30 -1.54
CA ALA A 25 -3.85 5.34 -2.80
C ALA A 25 -2.34 5.11 -2.62
N MET A 26 -1.72 5.73 -1.60
CA MET A 26 -0.29 5.48 -1.32
C MET A 26 -0.05 4.03 -0.85
N GLU A 27 -0.94 3.48 -0.02
CA GLU A 27 -0.84 2.08 0.39
C GLU A 27 -0.98 1.13 -0.80
N ALA A 28 -1.91 1.42 -1.72
CA ALA A 28 -2.12 0.63 -2.91
C ALA A 28 -0.87 0.54 -3.80
N CYS A 29 -0.05 1.61 -3.87
CA CYS A 29 1.17 1.61 -4.68
C CYS A 29 2.22 0.60 -4.19
N TRP A 30 2.52 0.57 -2.89
CA TRP A 30 3.53 -0.37 -2.37
C TRP A 30 2.97 -1.79 -2.27
N VAL A 31 1.68 -1.95 -1.96
CA VAL A 31 1.00 -3.25 -1.98
C VAL A 31 1.03 -3.84 -3.39
N TYR A 32 0.78 -3.02 -4.41
CA TYR A 32 0.93 -3.43 -5.79
C TYR A 32 2.36 -3.89 -6.10
N ALA A 33 3.38 -3.19 -5.64
CA ALA A 33 4.77 -3.61 -5.86
C ALA A 33 5.06 -5.01 -5.30
N VAL A 34 4.54 -5.32 -4.10
CA VAL A 34 4.63 -6.66 -3.51
C VAL A 34 3.90 -7.69 -4.36
N PHE A 35 2.65 -7.42 -4.76
CA PHE A 35 1.89 -8.35 -5.61
C PHE A 35 2.45 -8.49 -7.02
N ALA A 36 3.06 -7.44 -7.57
CA ALA A 36 3.77 -7.46 -8.86
C ALA A 36 5.01 -8.36 -8.78
N LEU A 37 5.76 -8.29 -7.68
CA LEU A 37 6.87 -9.22 -7.42
C LEU A 37 6.36 -10.65 -7.36
N VAL A 38 5.36 -10.95 -6.52
CA VAL A 38 4.80 -12.32 -6.41
C VAL A 38 4.27 -12.82 -7.75
N ALA A 39 3.50 -12.00 -8.47
CA ALA A 39 2.97 -12.33 -9.79
C ALA A 39 4.07 -12.63 -10.81
N SER A 40 5.19 -11.91 -10.74
CA SER A 40 6.33 -12.10 -11.62
C SER A 40 7.03 -13.45 -11.40
N LEU A 41 7.01 -13.98 -10.16
CA LEU A 41 7.58 -15.28 -9.77
C LEU A 41 6.72 -16.45 -10.24
N ILE A 42 5.39 -16.27 -10.25
CA ILE A 42 4.44 -17.30 -10.69
C ILE A 42 4.03 -17.15 -12.17
N VAL A 43 4.61 -16.19 -12.89
CA VAL A 43 4.34 -15.90 -14.31
C VAL A 43 2.87 -15.56 -14.58
N VAL A 44 2.27 -14.79 -13.67
CA VAL A 44 0.88 -14.32 -13.77
C VAL A 44 0.86 -12.80 -13.86
N THR A 45 -0.19 -12.23 -14.44
CA THR A 45 -0.40 -10.77 -14.42
C THR A 45 -0.87 -10.31 -13.03
N PRO A 46 -0.22 -9.30 -12.43
CA PRO A 46 -0.63 -8.81 -11.12
C PRO A 46 -2.00 -8.13 -11.16
N PRO A 47 -2.71 -8.05 -10.02
CA PRO A 47 -3.90 -7.21 -9.90
C PRO A 47 -3.54 -5.75 -10.18
N THR A 48 -4.44 -5.00 -10.84
CA THR A 48 -4.17 -3.59 -11.12
C THR A 48 -4.16 -2.75 -9.83
N VAL A 49 -3.38 -1.67 -9.84
CA VAL A 49 -3.33 -0.71 -8.72
C VAL A 49 -4.71 -0.15 -8.39
N PHE A 50 -5.52 0.09 -9.42
CA PHE A 50 -6.88 0.59 -9.25
C PHE A 50 -7.77 -0.39 -8.47
N SER A 51 -7.68 -1.68 -8.76
CA SER A 51 -8.40 -2.73 -8.01
C SER A 51 -7.98 -2.79 -6.54
N ILE A 52 -6.67 -2.69 -6.27
CA ILE A 52 -6.13 -2.65 -4.90
C ILE A 52 -6.63 -1.40 -4.17
N PHE A 53 -6.58 -0.23 -4.82
CA PHE A 53 -7.11 1.02 -4.28
C PHE A 53 -8.61 0.93 -3.97
N LEU A 54 -9.40 0.39 -4.89
CA LEU A 54 -10.85 0.26 -4.73
C LEU A 54 -11.21 -0.68 -3.58
N ALA A 55 -10.50 -1.81 -3.45
CA ALA A 55 -10.64 -2.71 -2.30
C ALA A 55 -10.33 -2.01 -0.98
N TYR A 56 -9.22 -1.27 -0.92
CA TYR A 56 -8.82 -0.49 0.26
C TYR A 56 -9.86 0.58 0.61
N TRP A 57 -10.38 1.28 -0.40
CA TRP A 57 -11.36 2.34 -0.23
C TRP A 57 -12.68 1.81 0.32
N ILE A 58 -13.17 0.71 -0.24
CA ILE A 58 -14.37 0.01 0.25
C ILE A 58 -14.17 -0.45 1.70
N ALA A 59 -13.02 -1.07 2.01
CA ALA A 59 -12.71 -1.51 3.37
C ALA A 59 -12.69 -0.36 4.38
N LEU A 60 -12.13 0.80 4.01
CA LEU A 60 -12.12 2.01 4.85
C LEU A 60 -13.50 2.62 5.07
N ILE A 61 -14.39 2.53 4.08
CA ILE A 61 -15.78 2.99 4.20
C ILE A 61 -16.54 2.06 5.15
N ILE A 62 -16.44 0.75 4.93
CA ILE A 62 -17.13 -0.26 5.74
C ILE A 62 -16.65 -0.21 7.18
N GLY A 63 -15.33 -0.21 7.41
CA GLY A 63 -14.76 -0.15 8.76
C GLY A 63 -15.17 1.10 9.54
N ARG A 64 -15.60 2.16 8.85
CA ARG A 64 -16.09 3.39 9.49
C ARG A 64 -17.59 3.36 9.76
N ILE A 65 -18.36 2.76 8.86
CA ILE A 65 -19.82 2.69 8.98
C ILE A 65 -20.21 1.57 9.95
N ALA A 66 -19.60 0.40 9.82
CA ALA A 66 -19.96 -0.81 10.57
C ALA A 66 -20.01 -0.61 12.09
N PRO A 67 -19.00 -0.04 12.77
CA PRO A 67 -19.04 0.17 14.22
C PRO A 67 -20.05 1.24 14.67
N ARG A 68 -20.53 2.10 13.75
CA ARG A 68 -21.50 3.16 14.05
C ARG A 68 -22.93 2.66 13.99
N VAL A 69 -23.17 1.54 13.31
CA VAL A 69 -24.47 0.89 13.34
C VAL A 69 -24.56 0.14 14.66
N ARG A 70 -25.63 0.37 15.43
CA ARG A 70 -25.88 -0.32 16.71
C ARG A 70 -26.31 -1.78 16.47
N MET A 71 -25.43 -2.56 15.86
CA MET A 71 -25.62 -3.98 15.55
C MET A 71 -24.80 -4.86 16.52
N PRO A 72 -25.28 -6.08 16.83
CA PRO A 72 -24.46 -7.10 17.48
C PRO A 72 -23.16 -7.36 16.70
N TRP A 73 -22.07 -7.63 17.42
CA TRP A 73 -20.74 -7.85 16.82
C TRP A 73 -20.72 -8.92 15.73
N VAL A 74 -21.45 -10.03 15.93
CA VAL A 74 -21.57 -11.11 14.94
C VAL A 74 -22.20 -10.62 13.62
N GLN A 75 -23.21 -9.75 13.70
CA GLN A 75 -23.83 -9.19 12.50
C GLN A 75 -22.87 -8.27 11.76
N VAL A 76 -22.07 -7.48 12.49
CA VAL A 76 -21.01 -6.64 11.90
C VAL A 76 -19.98 -7.49 11.17
N GLN A 77 -19.53 -8.59 11.77
CA GLN A 77 -18.58 -9.52 11.14
C GLN A 77 -19.15 -10.13 9.85
N ILE A 78 -20.41 -10.58 9.87
CA ILE A 78 -21.08 -11.13 8.68
C ILE A 78 -21.18 -10.07 7.58
N VAL A 79 -21.57 -8.84 7.92
CA VAL A 79 -21.66 -7.74 6.94
C VAL A 79 -20.30 -7.43 6.33
N VAL A 80 -19.26 -7.28 7.16
CA VAL A 80 -17.88 -7.03 6.70
C VAL A 80 -17.40 -8.15 5.77
N LEU A 81 -17.63 -9.41 6.16
CA LEU A 81 -17.27 -10.58 5.36
C LEU A 81 -18.04 -10.60 4.04
N ALA A 82 -19.34 -10.33 4.05
CA ALA A 82 -20.17 -10.27 2.85
C ALA A 82 -19.66 -9.22 1.87
N PHE A 83 -19.30 -8.04 2.36
CA PHE A 83 -18.70 -7.00 1.52
C PHE A 83 -17.29 -7.35 1.03
N ALA A 84 -16.47 -7.99 1.84
CA ALA A 84 -15.14 -8.46 1.42
C ALA A 84 -15.26 -9.47 0.28
N LEU A 85 -16.17 -10.45 0.41
CA LEU A 85 -16.49 -11.41 -0.64
C LEU A 85 -17.04 -10.70 -1.88
N ALA A 86 -18.05 -9.84 -1.73
CA ALA A 86 -18.63 -9.10 -2.84
C ALA A 86 -17.57 -8.28 -3.59
N THR A 87 -16.62 -7.66 -2.87
CA THR A 87 -15.51 -6.91 -3.46
C THR A 87 -14.53 -7.83 -4.19
N ALA A 88 -14.21 -9.00 -3.63
CA ALA A 88 -13.37 -10.00 -4.28
C ALA A 88 -14.00 -10.51 -5.59
N PHE A 89 -15.29 -10.83 -5.58
CA PHE A 89 -16.02 -11.24 -6.78
C PHE A 89 -16.10 -10.10 -7.82
N TYR A 90 -16.43 -8.88 -7.39
CA TYR A 90 -16.52 -7.73 -8.27
C TYR A 90 -15.19 -7.41 -8.95
N LEU A 91 -14.09 -7.37 -8.19
CA LEU A 91 -12.75 -7.13 -8.73
C LEU A 91 -12.27 -8.31 -9.58
N GLY A 92 -12.58 -9.54 -9.17
CA GLY A 92 -12.34 -10.74 -9.99
C GLY A 92 -13.03 -10.65 -11.35
N TRP A 93 -14.28 -10.19 -11.38
CA TRP A 93 -15.01 -9.93 -12.62
C TRP A 93 -14.33 -8.87 -13.49
N ILE A 94 -13.98 -7.70 -12.94
CA ILE A 94 -13.29 -6.64 -13.69
C ILE A 94 -11.96 -7.13 -14.28
N GLU A 95 -11.16 -7.83 -13.49
CA GLU A 95 -9.78 -8.18 -13.87
C GLU A 95 -9.68 -9.40 -14.78
N LEU A 96 -10.59 -10.37 -14.63
CA LEU A 96 -10.54 -11.65 -15.35
C LEU A 96 -11.62 -11.78 -16.43
N TYR A 97 -12.77 -11.15 -16.23
CA TYR A 97 -13.99 -11.43 -17.01
C TYR A 97 -14.69 -10.16 -17.54
N ALA A 98 -14.02 -9.00 -17.62
CA ALA A 98 -14.64 -7.74 -18.06
C ALA A 98 -15.35 -7.79 -19.43
N ARG A 99 -15.07 -8.80 -20.25
CA ARG A 99 -15.75 -9.03 -21.55
C ARG A 99 -17.09 -9.77 -21.43
N GLN A 100 -17.36 -10.42 -20.30
CA GLN A 100 -18.59 -11.17 -20.05
C GLN A 100 -19.65 -10.27 -19.40
N PHE A 101 -20.92 -10.54 -19.67
CA PHE A 101 -22.02 -9.79 -19.08
C PHE A 101 -22.08 -10.00 -17.56
N LEU A 102 -22.24 -8.91 -16.80
CA LEU A 102 -22.24 -8.91 -15.33
C LEU A 102 -23.22 -9.93 -14.71
N PHE A 103 -24.37 -10.14 -15.35
CA PHE A 103 -25.45 -10.96 -14.82
C PHE A 103 -25.40 -12.43 -15.30
N ASP A 104 -24.37 -12.83 -16.03
CA ASP A 104 -24.19 -14.25 -16.34
C ASP A 104 -23.63 -14.99 -15.10
N PRO A 105 -24.38 -15.89 -14.44
CA PRO A 105 -23.90 -16.58 -13.24
C PRO A 105 -22.67 -17.47 -13.49
N ASN A 106 -22.34 -17.77 -14.75
CA ASN A 106 -21.23 -18.64 -15.09
C ASN A 106 -19.87 -18.11 -14.63
N TRP A 107 -19.65 -16.79 -14.63
CA TRP A 107 -18.36 -16.23 -14.20
C TRP A 107 -18.13 -16.44 -12.70
N ILE A 108 -19.19 -16.46 -11.89
CA ILE A 108 -19.10 -16.73 -10.44
C ILE A 108 -18.61 -18.16 -10.24
N ALA A 109 -19.19 -19.14 -10.94
CA ALA A 109 -18.78 -20.53 -10.86
C ALA A 109 -17.35 -20.74 -11.38
N GLN A 110 -16.92 -20.01 -12.41
CA GLN A 110 -15.55 -20.06 -12.90
C GLN A 110 -14.57 -19.46 -11.89
N PHE A 111 -14.91 -18.34 -11.28
CA PHE A 111 -14.06 -17.71 -10.25
C PHE A 111 -13.93 -18.58 -9.00
N THR A 112 -15.03 -19.17 -8.52
CA THR A 112 -14.97 -20.08 -7.36
C THR A 112 -14.16 -21.34 -7.65
N ARG A 113 -14.31 -21.94 -8.84
CA ARG A 113 -13.45 -23.05 -9.27
C ARG A 113 -11.98 -22.64 -9.35
N ALA A 114 -11.70 -21.47 -9.92
CA ALA A 114 -10.33 -20.95 -10.00
C ALA A 114 -9.70 -20.68 -8.61
N LEU A 115 -10.50 -20.48 -7.56
CA LEU A 115 -10.06 -20.35 -6.17
C LEU A 115 -9.91 -21.70 -5.44
N THR A 116 -10.64 -22.74 -5.84
CA THR A 116 -10.55 -24.07 -5.21
C THR A 116 -9.49 -24.95 -5.87
N GLU A 117 -9.10 -24.66 -7.11
CA GLU A 117 -8.05 -25.37 -7.87
C GLU A 117 -6.62 -25.01 -7.42
N LEU A 118 -6.36 -24.94 -6.11
CA LEU A 118 -5.03 -24.68 -5.56
C LEU A 118 -3.99 -25.75 -5.99
N GLY A 119 -4.46 -26.97 -6.28
CA GLY A 119 -3.62 -28.10 -6.71
C GLY A 119 -2.94 -27.88 -8.07
N ASN A 120 -3.45 -26.98 -8.91
CA ASN A 120 -2.87 -26.63 -10.21
C ASN A 120 -1.88 -25.45 -10.13
N GLY A 121 -1.60 -24.95 -8.92
CA GLY A 121 -0.70 -23.82 -8.67
C GLY A 121 -1.43 -22.50 -8.42
N LEU A 122 -0.65 -21.45 -8.12
CA LEU A 122 -1.18 -20.12 -7.84
C LEU A 122 -1.65 -19.43 -9.12
N SER A 123 -2.97 -19.36 -9.28
CA SER A 123 -3.62 -18.61 -10.37
C SER A 123 -3.77 -17.11 -10.05
N ARG A 124 -4.12 -16.30 -11.07
CA ARG A 124 -4.43 -14.87 -10.91
C ARG A 124 -5.59 -14.61 -9.94
N ALA A 125 -6.58 -15.51 -9.89
CA ALA A 125 -7.71 -15.40 -8.98
C ALA A 125 -7.24 -15.43 -7.52
N HIS A 126 -6.26 -16.27 -7.19
CA HIS A 126 -5.66 -16.33 -5.85
C HIS A 126 -4.97 -15.02 -5.47
N LEU A 127 -4.24 -14.38 -6.41
CA LEU A 127 -3.60 -13.09 -6.14
C LEU A 127 -4.63 -11.98 -5.91
N ILE A 128 -5.70 -11.94 -6.70
CA ILE A 128 -6.79 -10.95 -6.51
C ILE A 128 -7.46 -11.17 -5.15
N ALA A 129 -7.82 -12.41 -4.81
CA ALA A 129 -8.42 -12.73 -3.52
C ALA A 129 -7.49 -12.37 -2.36
N ALA A 130 -6.20 -12.72 -2.45
CA ALA A 130 -5.19 -12.37 -1.45
C ALA A 130 -5.02 -10.85 -1.31
N ALA A 131 -5.01 -10.10 -2.42
CA ALA A 131 -4.95 -8.64 -2.40
C ALA A 131 -6.19 -8.04 -1.73
N VAL A 132 -7.38 -8.56 -2.02
CA VAL A 132 -8.62 -8.08 -1.39
C VAL A 132 -8.63 -8.40 0.10
N VAL A 133 -8.29 -9.62 0.51
CA VAL A 133 -8.22 -9.98 1.93
C VAL A 133 -7.20 -9.11 2.66
N TYR A 134 -6.00 -8.95 2.11
CA TYR A 134 -4.95 -8.12 2.68
C TYR A 134 -5.40 -6.66 2.85
N THR A 135 -5.94 -6.06 1.79
CA THR A 135 -6.41 -4.67 1.81
C THR A 135 -7.62 -4.47 2.71
N PHE A 136 -8.50 -5.47 2.84
CA PHE A 136 -9.62 -5.41 3.79
C PHE A 136 -9.14 -5.44 5.24
N VAL A 137 -8.28 -6.39 5.60
CA VAL A 137 -7.74 -6.49 6.97
C VAL A 137 -7.04 -5.18 7.35
N ARG A 138 -6.21 -4.64 6.46
CA ARG A 138 -5.50 -3.38 6.69
C ARG A 138 -6.44 -2.18 6.72
N GLY A 139 -7.34 -2.07 5.74
CA GLY A 139 -8.31 -0.98 5.61
C GLY A 139 -9.25 -0.87 6.80
N LEU A 140 -9.77 -2.00 7.30
CA LEU A 140 -10.57 -2.03 8.52
C LEU A 140 -9.77 -1.54 9.73
N GLY A 141 -8.52 -2.00 9.88
CA GLY A 141 -7.64 -1.56 10.96
C GLY A 141 -7.26 -0.07 10.91
N PHE A 142 -7.40 0.58 9.76
CA PHE A 142 -7.17 2.02 9.58
C PHE A 142 -8.42 2.86 9.79
N ALA A 143 -9.61 2.31 9.55
CA ALA A 143 -10.86 3.05 9.68
C ALA A 143 -11.10 3.58 11.10
N GLU A 144 -10.58 2.90 12.12
CA GLU A 144 -10.73 3.25 13.53
C GLU A 144 -9.63 4.20 14.04
N ARG A 145 -8.50 4.31 13.33
CA ARG A 145 -7.34 5.07 13.81
C ARG A 145 -7.47 6.57 13.53
N PRO A 146 -6.98 7.43 14.44
CA PRO A 146 -6.89 8.86 14.15
C PRO A 146 -5.83 9.10 13.07
N LEU A 147 -6.18 9.89 12.05
CA LEU A 147 -5.30 10.24 10.91
C LEU A 147 -4.36 11.40 11.30
N THR A 148 -3.55 11.19 12.34
CA THR A 148 -2.54 12.16 12.78
C THR A 148 -1.37 12.19 11.80
N LEU A 149 -0.60 13.29 11.81
CA LEU A 149 0.63 13.41 11.02
C LEU A 149 1.60 12.30 11.37
N TRP A 150 1.70 11.94 12.65
CA TRP A 150 2.55 10.84 13.11
C TRP A 150 2.18 9.52 12.44
N PHE A 151 0.88 9.19 12.38
CA PHE A 151 0.41 7.95 11.77
C PHE A 151 0.68 7.92 10.26
N ILE A 152 0.37 9.00 9.55
CA ILE A 152 0.62 9.10 8.10
C ILE A 152 2.12 9.05 7.80
N GLY A 153 2.94 9.77 8.57
CA GLY A 153 4.40 9.73 8.46
C GLY A 153 5.01 8.38 8.83
N PHE A 154 4.38 7.59 9.69
CA PHE A 154 4.77 6.20 9.94
C PHE A 154 4.46 5.31 8.74
N GLN A 155 3.24 5.37 8.18
CA GLN A 155 2.90 4.59 6.98
C GLN A 155 3.78 4.95 5.79
N PHE A 156 4.12 6.24 5.63
CA PHE A 156 5.06 6.69 4.62
C PHE A 156 6.44 6.01 4.75
N ARG A 157 6.99 5.94 5.97
CA ARG A 157 8.27 5.26 6.22
C ARG A 157 8.17 3.76 5.98
N LEU A 158 7.06 3.15 6.41
CA LEU A 158 6.79 1.73 6.20
C LEU A 158 6.73 1.39 4.70
N GLY A 159 6.03 2.18 3.89
CA GLY A 159 5.96 1.95 2.45
C GLY A 159 7.33 2.10 1.77
N ILE A 160 8.19 3.04 2.20
CA ILE A 160 9.59 3.13 1.71
C ILE A 160 10.36 1.84 2.02
N VAL A 161 10.24 1.33 3.24
CA VAL A 161 10.90 0.07 3.64
C VAL A 161 10.42 -1.10 2.77
N PHE A 162 9.12 -1.21 2.51
CA PHE A 162 8.60 -2.24 1.60
C PHE A 162 9.10 -2.08 0.17
N PHE A 163 9.10 -0.87 -0.40
CA PHE A 163 9.69 -0.63 -1.72
C PHE A 163 11.16 -1.02 -1.77
N PHE A 164 11.93 -0.67 -0.75
CA PHE A 164 13.34 -1.04 -0.67
C PHE A 164 13.54 -2.56 -0.70
N PHE A 165 12.81 -3.30 0.14
CA PHE A 165 12.87 -4.76 0.13
C PHE A 165 12.41 -5.38 -1.19
N VAL A 166 11.34 -4.85 -1.79
CA VAL A 166 10.84 -5.33 -3.09
C VAL A 166 11.85 -5.07 -4.20
N LEU A 167 12.51 -3.92 -4.22
CA LEU A 167 13.54 -3.60 -5.22
C LEU A 167 14.78 -4.48 -5.07
N ILE A 168 15.20 -4.78 -3.83
CA ILE A 168 16.28 -5.73 -3.57
C ILE A 168 15.87 -7.11 -4.07
N ALA A 169 14.69 -7.59 -3.70
CA ALA A 169 14.21 -8.90 -4.11
C ALA A 169 14.04 -8.99 -5.64
N SER A 170 13.56 -7.94 -6.30
CA SER A 170 13.42 -7.90 -7.76
C SER A 170 14.78 -7.91 -8.46
N ALA A 171 15.81 -7.28 -7.89
CA ALA A 171 17.17 -7.33 -8.44
C ALA A 171 17.75 -8.75 -8.48
N PHE A 172 17.42 -9.60 -7.50
CA PHE A 172 17.90 -10.99 -7.44
C PHE A 172 17.01 -11.99 -8.19
N LEU A 173 15.69 -11.78 -8.18
CA LEU A 173 14.73 -12.75 -8.69
C LEU A 173 14.33 -12.46 -10.14
N LYS A 174 13.80 -11.25 -10.38
CA LYS A 174 13.29 -10.83 -11.68
C LYS A 174 13.22 -9.30 -11.73
N PRO A 175 13.98 -8.63 -12.63
CA PRO A 175 13.98 -7.18 -12.72
C PRO A 175 12.57 -6.65 -13.00
N LEU A 176 12.08 -5.79 -12.10
CA LEU A 176 10.79 -5.11 -12.23
C LEU A 176 11.04 -3.61 -12.24
N ASP A 177 10.51 -2.94 -13.27
CA ASP A 177 10.47 -1.48 -13.29
C ASP A 177 9.29 -0.99 -12.46
N LEU A 178 9.60 -0.49 -11.26
CA LEU A 178 8.64 0.07 -10.32
C LEU A 178 8.76 1.60 -10.21
N SER A 179 9.57 2.23 -11.07
CA SER A 179 9.91 3.66 -11.00
C SER A 179 8.67 4.56 -10.99
N ALA A 180 7.71 4.30 -11.90
CA ALA A 180 6.46 5.04 -11.98
C ALA A 180 5.63 4.94 -10.69
N TRP A 181 5.54 3.74 -10.10
CA TRP A 181 4.74 3.51 -8.89
C TRP A 181 5.38 4.10 -7.64
N ILE A 182 6.71 4.09 -7.57
CA ILE A 182 7.46 4.80 -6.53
C ILE A 182 7.20 6.30 -6.63
N LEU A 183 7.26 6.88 -7.84
CA LEU A 183 6.99 8.30 -8.04
C LEU A 183 5.56 8.68 -7.60
N VAL A 184 4.55 7.91 -8.06
CA VAL A 184 3.15 8.12 -7.68
C VAL A 184 2.96 7.99 -6.16
N TYR A 185 3.61 7.00 -5.54
CA TYR A 185 3.62 6.83 -4.09
C TYR A 185 4.15 8.07 -3.36
N PHE A 186 5.30 8.62 -3.78
CA PHE A 186 5.88 9.81 -3.16
C PHE A 186 4.98 11.03 -3.32
N ILE A 187 4.39 11.23 -4.51
CA ILE A 187 3.42 12.30 -4.75
C ILE A 187 2.26 12.19 -3.74
N LEU A 188 1.56 11.06 -3.73
CA LEU A 188 0.38 10.84 -2.89
C LEU A 188 0.71 10.96 -1.39
N SER A 189 1.87 10.45 -0.98
CA SER A 189 2.34 10.52 0.40
C SER A 189 2.64 11.96 0.84
N LEU A 190 3.31 12.75 0.00
CA LEU A 190 3.59 14.16 0.30
C LEU A 190 2.29 14.98 0.39
N PHE A 191 1.33 14.72 -0.50
CA PHE A 191 -0.02 15.30 -0.39
C PHE A 191 -0.69 14.91 0.94
N ALA A 192 -0.63 13.64 1.33
CA ALA A 192 -1.22 13.16 2.59
C ALA A 192 -0.56 13.83 3.82
N ILE A 193 0.76 13.90 3.85
CA ILE A 193 1.55 14.51 4.94
C ILE A 193 1.26 16.01 5.03
N ALA A 194 1.27 16.73 3.91
CA ALA A 194 0.99 18.15 3.87
C ALA A 194 -0.43 18.45 4.39
N LEU A 195 -1.42 17.66 3.96
CA LEU A 195 -2.81 17.82 4.40
C LEU A 195 -2.97 17.51 5.89
N ALA A 196 -2.28 16.48 6.39
CA ALA A 196 -2.26 16.16 7.82
C ALA A 196 -1.60 17.27 8.65
N ARG A 197 -0.54 17.89 8.14
CA ARG A 197 0.16 18.98 8.82
C ARG A 197 -0.73 20.23 8.94
N ILE A 198 -1.47 20.57 7.88
CA ILE A 198 -2.43 21.69 7.89
C ILE A 198 -3.52 21.46 8.95
N ASP A 199 -3.98 20.22 9.10
CA ASP A 199 -4.96 19.87 10.13
C ASP A 199 -4.41 20.01 11.55
N GLU A 200 -3.16 19.61 11.80
CA GLU A 200 -2.53 19.75 13.12
C GLU A 200 -2.19 21.19 13.50
N MET A 201 -1.92 22.07 12.52
CA MET A 201 -1.66 23.49 12.78
C MET A 201 -2.91 24.26 13.23
N GLY A 202 -4.08 23.61 13.31
CA GLY A 202 -5.28 24.16 13.95
C GLY A 202 -5.83 25.42 13.29
N SER A 203 -5.37 25.75 12.08
CA SER A 203 -5.76 26.97 11.42
C SER A 203 -7.17 26.82 10.82
N ASP A 204 -8.13 27.60 11.31
CA ASP A 204 -9.45 27.87 10.71
C ASP A 204 -9.34 28.55 9.32
N LEU A 205 -8.15 28.57 8.72
CA LEU A 205 -7.91 29.11 7.39
C LEU A 205 -8.77 28.35 6.37
N PRO A 206 -9.64 29.06 5.63
CA PRO A 206 -10.43 28.45 4.59
C PRO A 206 -9.49 27.87 3.52
N VAL A 207 -9.59 26.57 3.28
CA VAL A 207 -8.81 25.88 2.24
C VAL A 207 -9.39 26.25 0.89
N GLY A 208 -8.99 27.41 0.39
CA GLY A 208 -9.35 27.85 -0.95
C GLY A 208 -8.51 27.15 -2.03
N PRO A 209 -8.87 27.34 -3.31
CA PRO A 209 -8.11 26.83 -4.45
C PRO A 209 -6.64 27.27 -4.46
N ARG A 210 -6.35 28.47 -3.94
CA ARG A 210 -4.98 29.00 -3.80
C ARG A 210 -4.09 28.09 -2.96
N TRP A 211 -4.64 27.51 -1.89
CA TRP A 211 -3.92 26.58 -1.03
C TRP A 211 -3.56 25.28 -1.76
N ALA A 212 -4.48 24.76 -2.58
CA ALA A 212 -4.21 23.59 -3.39
C ALA A 212 -3.07 23.83 -4.38
N ILE A 213 -2.99 25.03 -4.98
CA ILE A 213 -1.89 25.43 -5.88
C ILE A 213 -0.57 25.49 -5.12
N PHE A 214 -0.51 26.14 -3.94
CA PHE A 214 0.72 26.18 -3.14
C PHE A 214 1.18 24.79 -2.70
N LEU A 215 0.24 23.93 -2.30
CA LEU A 215 0.55 22.57 -1.90
C LEU A 215 1.07 21.75 -3.09
N LEU A 216 0.41 21.84 -4.25
CA LEU A 216 0.86 21.21 -5.48
C LEU A 216 2.24 21.71 -5.92
N ALA A 217 2.49 23.02 -5.81
CA ALA A 217 3.79 23.61 -6.10
C ALA A 217 4.88 23.12 -5.13
N ALA A 218 4.59 23.04 -3.83
CA ALA A 218 5.52 22.53 -2.83
C ALA A 218 5.86 21.04 -3.05
N VAL A 219 4.84 20.21 -3.32
CA VAL A 219 5.05 18.79 -3.66
C VAL A 219 5.86 18.66 -4.95
N GLY A 220 5.52 19.43 -5.98
CA GLY A 220 6.26 19.46 -7.24
C GLY A 220 7.72 19.88 -7.07
N LEU A 221 7.98 20.89 -6.24
CA LEU A 221 9.32 21.34 -5.91
C LEU A 221 10.13 20.25 -5.20
N VAL A 222 9.55 19.58 -4.20
CA VAL A 222 10.23 18.49 -3.48
C VAL A 222 10.57 17.33 -4.43
N ILE A 223 9.67 16.98 -5.33
CA ILE A 223 9.91 15.93 -6.34
C ILE A 223 11.00 16.37 -7.30
N PHE A 224 10.92 17.61 -7.80
CA PHE A 224 11.93 18.15 -8.71
C PHE A 224 13.32 18.15 -8.06
N LEU A 225 13.42 18.58 -6.80
CA LEU A 225 14.66 18.52 -6.03
C LEU A 225 15.14 17.08 -5.81
N GLY A 226 14.23 16.14 -5.55
CA GLY A 226 14.55 14.72 -5.45
C GLY A 226 15.12 14.15 -6.75
N LEU A 227 14.48 14.44 -7.88
CA LEU A 227 14.94 14.01 -9.21
C LEU A 227 16.28 14.66 -9.61
N ALA A 228 16.45 15.95 -9.30
CA ALA A 228 17.72 16.64 -9.46
C ALA A 228 18.80 16.00 -8.58
N GLY A 229 18.48 15.65 -7.35
CA GLY A 229 19.35 14.91 -6.44
C GLY A 229 19.78 13.57 -7.03
N VAL A 230 18.85 12.76 -7.57
CA VAL A 230 19.18 11.49 -8.22
C VAL A 230 20.16 11.67 -9.39
N ARG A 231 20.04 12.76 -10.16
CA ARG A 231 21.02 13.08 -11.22
C ARG A 231 22.41 13.40 -10.69
N VAL A 232 22.51 13.99 -9.51
CA VAL A 232 23.81 14.29 -8.86
C VAL A 232 24.39 13.01 -8.24
N PHE A 233 23.55 12.14 -7.69
CA PHE A 233 23.94 10.82 -7.18
C PHE A 233 24.05 9.76 -8.29
N THR A 234 24.92 10.00 -9.26
CA THR A 234 25.28 8.96 -10.24
C THR A 234 26.03 7.81 -9.56
N LEU A 235 26.06 6.65 -10.21
CA LEU A 235 26.83 5.48 -9.76
C LEU A 235 28.31 5.82 -9.52
N GLU A 236 28.86 6.74 -10.30
CA GLU A 236 30.21 7.28 -10.14
C GLU A 236 30.36 8.10 -8.84
N ALA A 237 29.39 8.96 -8.51
CA ALA A 237 29.38 9.70 -7.26
C ALA A 237 29.19 8.78 -6.04
N LEU A 238 28.38 7.73 -6.19
CA LEU A 238 28.20 6.68 -5.18
C LEU A 238 29.47 5.84 -5.01
N GLN A 239 30.15 5.49 -6.10
CA GLN A 239 31.42 4.77 -6.06
C GLN A 239 32.54 5.65 -5.47
N GLY A 240 32.55 6.95 -5.75
CA GLY A 240 33.46 7.92 -5.15
C GLY A 240 33.22 8.16 -3.66
N SER A 241 31.96 8.14 -3.21
CA SER A 241 31.63 8.26 -1.78
C SER A 241 31.85 6.94 -1.02
N LEU A 242 31.56 5.79 -1.64
CA LEU A 242 31.91 4.48 -1.09
C LEU A 242 33.42 4.26 -1.05
N SER A 243 34.19 4.81 -2.00
CA SER A 243 35.65 4.73 -1.96
C SER A 243 36.26 5.57 -0.83
N MET A 244 35.55 6.58 -0.33
CA MET A 244 35.92 7.26 0.92
C MET A 244 35.64 6.40 2.16
N LEU A 245 34.70 5.44 2.08
CA LEU A 245 34.39 4.48 3.14
C LEU A 245 35.23 3.20 3.08
N THR A 246 35.98 2.95 2.00
CA THR A 246 36.92 1.81 1.90
C THR A 246 37.84 1.63 3.11
N PRO A 247 38.47 2.68 3.69
CA PRO A 247 39.31 2.47 4.88
C PRO A 247 38.52 1.90 6.07
N LEU A 248 37.27 2.34 6.27
CA LEU A 248 36.37 1.79 7.29
C LEU A 248 35.97 0.35 6.99
N TRP A 249 35.69 0.04 5.73
CA TRP A 249 35.40 -1.33 5.29
C TRP A 249 36.57 -2.29 5.56
N ASN A 250 37.80 -1.84 5.30
CA ASN A 250 39.01 -2.62 5.61
C ASN A 250 39.14 -2.89 7.11
N VAL A 251 38.81 -1.91 7.97
CA VAL A 251 38.82 -2.09 9.43
C VAL A 251 37.74 -3.10 9.86
N ILE A 252 36.53 -2.99 9.32
CA ILE A 252 35.44 -3.94 9.61
C ILE A 252 35.84 -5.35 9.17
N GLN A 253 36.37 -5.50 7.96
CA GLN A 253 36.82 -6.79 7.43
C GLN A 253 37.98 -7.37 8.26
N PHE A 254 38.92 -6.53 8.70
CA PHE A 254 40.02 -6.93 9.58
C PHE A 254 39.49 -7.41 10.94
N LEU A 255 38.57 -6.67 11.56
CA LEU A 255 37.93 -7.09 12.81
C LEU A 255 37.14 -8.39 12.62
N PHE A 256 36.38 -8.51 11.52
CA PHE A 256 35.63 -9.73 11.21
C PHE A 256 36.55 -10.95 11.10
N LEU A 257 37.68 -10.83 10.39
CA LEU A 257 38.69 -11.88 10.27
C LEU A 257 39.36 -12.18 11.62
N LEU A 258 39.70 -11.14 12.39
CA LEU A 258 40.32 -11.26 13.71
C LEU A 258 39.43 -12.04 14.68
N PHE A 259 38.10 -11.89 14.60
CA PHE A 259 37.17 -12.56 15.52
C PHE A 259 36.66 -13.91 14.99
N ILE A 260 36.37 -14.05 13.68
CA ILE A 260 35.80 -15.29 13.13
C ILE A 260 36.81 -16.43 13.10
N ILE A 261 38.06 -16.16 12.74
CA ILE A 261 39.09 -17.21 12.66
C ILE A 261 39.29 -17.89 14.03
N PRO A 262 39.55 -17.18 15.14
CA PRO A 262 39.65 -17.82 16.44
C PRO A 262 38.32 -18.40 16.93
N ALA A 263 37.18 -17.77 16.63
CA ALA A 263 35.87 -18.34 16.98
C ALA A 263 35.62 -19.69 16.28
N SER A 264 36.06 -19.87 15.03
CA SER A 264 35.95 -21.17 14.34
C SER A 264 36.79 -22.28 14.99
N PHE A 265 37.93 -21.94 15.62
CA PHE A 265 38.75 -22.92 16.35
C PHE A 265 38.16 -23.30 17.73
N VAL A 266 37.28 -22.47 18.29
CA VAL A 266 36.64 -22.75 19.59
C VAL A 266 35.39 -23.63 19.43
N VAL A 267 34.75 -23.65 18.26
CA VAL A 267 33.52 -24.42 17.99
C VAL A 267 33.81 -25.88 17.59
N GLU A 268 35.06 -26.24 17.29
CA GLU A 268 35.49 -27.61 16.99
C GLU A 268 35.89 -28.46 18.23
N PHE A 269 35.64 -27.97 19.44
CA PHE A 269 35.79 -28.72 20.70
C PHE A 269 34.43 -28.94 21.37
#